data_AF-A0A948BLZ7-F1
#
_entry.id   AF-A0A948BLZ7-F1
#
_cell.length_a   1.000
_cell.length_b   1.000
_cell.length_c   1.000
_cell.angle_alpha   90.00
_cell.angle_beta   90.00
_cell.angle_gamma   90.00
#
_symmetry.space_group_name_H-M   'P 1'
#
loop_
_entity.id
_entity.type
_entity.pdbx_description
1 polymer ?
#
loop_
_entity_poly.entity_id
_entity_poly.type
_entity_poly.pdbx_seq_one_letter_code
_entity_poly.pdbx_strand_id
1 'polypeptide(L)'
;MKLFPMLAIMILLISGNASADEVYATASEVDGNTVISCTPREGGDIERAYITLYESDGLNLSIIRQEMNVSYSNETTYVLTGKHNIIKGMCKFILADGSKRITRGEFSVSMR
;
A
#
# COMPACT_ATOMS: atom_id res chain seq x y z
N MET A 1 -10.69 21.87 51.52
CA MET A 1 -10.70 21.24 50.19
C MET A 1 -10.62 22.35 49.14
N LYS A 2 -9.49 22.49 48.44
CA LYS A 2 -9.36 23.39 47.28
C LYS A 2 -8.60 22.64 46.20
N LEU A 3 -9.26 22.51 45.06
CA LEU A 3 -8.89 21.69 43.92
C LEU A 3 -7.65 22.26 43.21
N PHE A 4 -6.77 21.36 42.78
CA PHE A 4 -5.70 21.62 41.84
C PHE A 4 -6.28 21.91 40.45
N PRO A 5 -5.90 22.99 39.75
CA PRO A 5 -6.16 23.10 38.32
C PRO A 5 -5.22 22.15 37.58
N MET A 6 -5.78 21.05 37.09
CA MET A 6 -5.14 20.08 36.22
C MET A 6 -4.79 20.78 34.90
N LEU A 7 -3.50 21.02 34.67
CA LEU A 7 -3.00 21.56 33.40
C LEU A 7 -3.11 20.44 32.35
N ALA A 8 -4.15 20.47 31.52
CA ALA A 8 -4.29 19.54 30.41
C ALA A 8 -3.25 19.87 29.33
N ILE A 9 -2.22 19.03 29.22
CA ILE A 9 -1.23 19.09 28.14
C ILE A 9 -1.92 18.61 26.87
N MET A 10 -2.24 19.56 25.99
CA MET A 10 -2.75 19.29 24.66
C MET A 10 -1.58 18.77 23.80
N ILE A 11 -1.49 17.46 23.61
CA ILE A 11 -0.50 16.86 22.71
C ILE A 11 -1.02 17.00 21.28
N LEU A 12 -0.56 18.04 20.58
CA LEU A 12 -0.69 18.15 19.13
C LEU A 12 0.31 17.19 18.47
N LEU A 13 -0.11 15.95 18.24
CA LEU A 13 0.57 15.03 17.32
C LEU A 13 0.25 15.47 15.88
N ILE A 14 0.99 16.44 15.36
CA ILE A 14 1.03 16.69 13.92
C ILE A 14 2.17 15.83 13.34
N SER A 15 1.92 14.53 13.18
CA SER A 15 2.81 13.67 12.38
C SER A 15 2.37 13.73 10.92
N GLY A 16 2.70 14.83 10.25
CA GLY A 16 2.52 15.00 8.81
C GLY A 16 3.84 14.77 8.06
N ASN A 17 4.37 13.56 8.04
CA ASN A 17 5.38 13.19 7.03
C ASN A 17 4.64 12.87 5.72
N ALA A 18 4.09 13.91 5.08
CA ALA A 18 3.52 13.81 3.75
C ALA A 18 4.63 14.02 2.71
N SER A 19 5.40 12.97 2.48
CA SER A 19 5.99 12.70 1.16
C SER A 19 5.77 11.22 0.89
N ALA A 20 4.50 10.88 0.74
CA ALA A 20 4.12 9.67 0.03
C ALA A 20 4.00 10.11 -1.43
N ASP A 21 5.03 9.88 -2.24
CA ASP A 21 4.84 9.92 -3.68
C ASP A 21 3.64 9.02 -4.00
N GLU A 22 2.58 9.58 -4.58
CA GLU A 22 1.30 8.90 -4.70
C GLU A 22 1.38 7.71 -5.66
N VAL A 23 0.70 6.61 -5.32
CA VAL A 23 0.50 5.44 -6.18
C VAL A 23 -1.00 5.26 -6.39
N TYR A 24 -1.43 5.08 -7.63
CA TYR A 24 -2.76 4.61 -7.94
C TYR A 24 -2.78 3.10 -7.86
N ALA A 25 -3.73 2.55 -7.10
CA ALA A 25 -3.87 1.12 -6.92
C ALA A 25 -5.33 0.70 -7.01
N THR A 26 -5.57 -0.45 -7.64
CA THR A 26 -6.87 -1.09 -7.74
C THR A 26 -6.76 -2.56 -7.39
N ALA A 27 -7.86 -3.14 -6.91
CA ALA A 27 -7.98 -4.58 -6.78
C ALA A 27 -9.31 -5.02 -7.36
N SER A 28 -9.30 -6.20 -7.98
CA SER A 28 -10.45 -6.78 -8.66
C SER A 28 -10.40 -8.31 -8.56
N GLU A 29 -11.52 -8.96 -8.88
CA GLU A 29 -11.57 -10.41 -9.06
C GLU A 29 -11.61 -10.73 -10.54
N VAL A 30 -10.71 -11.60 -11.01
CA VAL A 30 -10.69 -12.10 -12.38
C VAL A 30 -10.50 -13.62 -12.33
N ASP A 31 -11.43 -14.37 -12.92
CA ASP A 31 -11.40 -15.84 -12.99
C ASP A 31 -11.17 -16.53 -11.63
N GLY A 32 -11.78 -15.99 -10.56
CA GLY A 32 -11.65 -16.50 -9.20
C GLY A 32 -10.32 -16.16 -8.51
N ASN A 33 -9.49 -15.30 -9.11
CA ASN A 33 -8.25 -14.81 -8.55
C ASN A 33 -8.38 -13.33 -8.15
N THR A 34 -7.72 -12.94 -7.07
CA THR A 34 -7.56 -11.53 -6.71
C THR A 34 -6.42 -10.92 -7.54
N VAL A 35 -6.77 -9.92 -8.36
CA VAL A 35 -5.84 -9.19 -9.22
C VAL A 35 -5.68 -7.76 -8.71
N ILE A 36 -4.44 -7.35 -8.47
CA ILE A 36 -4.11 -6.04 -7.93
C ILE A 36 -3.19 -5.32 -8.91
N SER A 37 -3.60 -4.15 -9.35
CA SER A 37 -2.79 -3.29 -10.23
C SER A 37 -2.31 -2.07 -9.46
N CYS A 38 -1.04 -1.73 -9.60
CA CYS A 38 -0.42 -0.54 -9.02
C CYS A 38 0.36 0.24 -10.09
N THR A 39 0.21 1.57 -10.06
CA THR A 39 0.80 2.51 -11.02
C THR A 39 1.32 3.74 -10.25
N PRO A 40 2.62 4.07 -10.28
CA PRO A 40 3.13 5.30 -9.68
C PRO A 40 2.53 6.54 -10.37
N ARG A 41 2.24 7.61 -9.61
CA ARG A 41 1.68 8.85 -10.17
C ARG A 41 2.66 9.57 -11.09
N GLU A 42 3.93 9.58 -10.73
CA GLU A 42 4.98 10.07 -11.59
C GLU A 42 5.47 8.90 -12.45
N GLY A 43 5.35 9.05 -13.77
CA GLY A 43 5.76 8.02 -14.73
C GLY A 43 7.26 7.74 -14.65
N GLY A 44 7.64 6.51 -15.00
CA GLY A 44 9.03 6.07 -15.07
C GLY A 44 9.09 4.56 -15.34
N ASP A 45 10.22 4.11 -15.87
CA ASP A 45 10.46 2.70 -16.11
C ASP A 45 10.69 1.99 -14.76
N ILE A 46 9.73 1.18 -14.32
CA ILE A 46 9.84 0.43 -13.06
C ILE A 46 10.74 -0.78 -13.30
N GLU A 47 11.80 -0.92 -12.51
CA GLU A 47 12.71 -2.08 -12.50
C GLU A 47 12.19 -3.16 -11.54
N ARG A 48 11.75 -2.74 -10.34
CA ARG A 48 11.25 -3.64 -9.30
C ARG A 48 10.04 -3.04 -8.60
N ALA A 49 9.14 -3.91 -8.19
CA ALA A 49 7.96 -3.53 -7.44
C ALA A 49 7.73 -4.48 -6.26
N TYR A 50 7.23 -3.92 -5.17
CA TYR A 50 6.95 -4.64 -3.94
C TYR A 50 5.53 -4.36 -3.51
N ILE A 51 4.82 -5.41 -3.11
CA ILE A 51 3.50 -5.27 -2.52
C ILE A 51 3.48 -5.87 -1.12
N THR A 52 2.74 -5.23 -0.23
CA THR A 52 2.37 -5.75 1.08
C THR A 52 0.87 -5.65 1.20
N LEU A 53 0.20 -6.78 1.43
CA LEU A 53 -1.25 -6.87 1.53
C LEU A 53 -1.62 -7.40 2.91
N TYR A 54 -2.67 -6.81 3.45
CA TYR A 54 -3.30 -7.23 4.70
C TYR A 54 -4.64 -7.86 4.33
N GLU A 55 -4.76 -9.15 4.61
CA GLU A 55 -5.96 -9.93 4.37
C GLU A 55 -6.64 -10.24 5.71
N SER A 56 -7.97 -10.30 5.68
CA SER A 56 -8.76 -10.72 6.84
C SER A 56 -9.84 -11.72 6.45
N ASP A 57 -9.96 -12.81 7.21
CA ASP A 57 -11.10 -13.74 7.12
C ASP A 57 -12.22 -13.43 8.15
N GLY A 58 -12.10 -12.29 8.84
CA GLY A 58 -12.99 -11.86 9.93
C GLY A 58 -12.56 -12.29 11.34
N LEU A 59 -11.71 -13.31 11.47
CA LEU A 59 -11.17 -13.79 12.76
C LEU A 59 -9.66 -13.63 12.86
N ASN A 60 -8.97 -13.74 11.74
CA ASN A 60 -7.54 -13.67 11.59
C ASN A 60 -7.13 -12.54 10.64
N LEU A 61 -5.92 -12.05 10.87
CA LEU A 61 -5.23 -11.14 9.97
C LEU A 61 -3.97 -11.82 9.45
N SER A 62 -3.85 -11.91 8.13
CA SER A 62 -2.67 -12.43 7.44
C SER A 62 -1.98 -11.30 6.68
N ILE A 63 -0.67 -11.43 6.47
CA ILE A 63 0.11 -10.47 5.68
C ILE A 63 0.80 -11.19 4.54
N ILE A 64 0.50 -10.78 3.31
CA ILE A 64 1.10 -11.29 2.09
C ILE A 64 2.14 -10.26 1.60
N ARG A 65 3.34 -10.71 1.24
CA ARG A 65 4.41 -9.86 0.70
C ARG A 65 4.99 -10.49 -0.55
N GLN A 66 5.14 -9.69 -1.59
CA GLN A 66 5.70 -10.14 -2.86
C GLN A 66 6.58 -9.06 -3.48
N GLU A 67 7.73 -9.49 -4.00
CA GLU A 67 8.63 -8.71 -4.85
C GLU A 67 8.49 -9.20 -6.29
N MET A 68 8.51 -8.28 -7.25
CA MET A 68 8.45 -8.57 -8.66
C MET A 68 9.51 -7.78 -9.42
N ASN A 69 10.17 -8.46 -10.36
CA ASN A 69 10.99 -7.80 -11.36
C ASN A 69 10.05 -7.31 -12.46
N VAL A 70 9.95 -6.01 -12.61
CA VAL A 70 9.08 -5.36 -13.59
C VAL A 70 9.98 -4.98 -14.75
N SER A 71 9.74 -5.53 -15.93
CA SER A 71 10.59 -5.32 -17.10
C SER A 71 10.36 -3.95 -17.74
N TYR A 72 10.55 -2.87 -16.98
CA TYR A 72 10.41 -1.48 -17.45
C TYR A 72 8.97 -1.16 -17.88
N SER A 73 8.00 -1.48 -17.01
CA SER A 73 6.59 -1.12 -17.20
C SER A 73 6.25 0.08 -16.33
N ASN A 74 5.26 0.88 -16.73
CA ASN A 74 4.68 1.95 -15.93
C ASN A 74 3.54 1.46 -15.02
N GLU A 75 3.08 0.23 -15.20
CA GLU A 75 2.08 -0.44 -14.36
C GLU A 75 2.60 -1.81 -13.93
N THR A 76 2.17 -2.24 -12.76
CA THR A 76 2.51 -3.55 -12.21
C THR A 76 1.26 -4.27 -11.72
N THR A 77 1.05 -5.50 -12.18
CA THR A 77 -0.08 -6.35 -11.79
C THR A 77 0.39 -7.55 -10.97
N TYR A 78 -0.27 -7.78 -9.84
CA TYR A 78 -0.05 -8.90 -8.93
C TYR A 78 -1.28 -9.81 -8.97
N VAL A 79 -1.06 -11.11 -9.17
CA VAL A 79 -2.14 -12.10 -9.17
C VAL A 79 -1.97 -13.02 -7.98
N LEU A 80 -2.93 -12.98 -7.06
CA LEU A 80 -3.04 -13.94 -5.97
C LEU A 80 -3.99 -15.05 -6.40
N THR A 81 -3.51 -16.30 -6.35
CA THR A 81 -4.36 -17.45 -6.67
C THR A 81 -5.48 -17.60 -5.64
N GLY A 82 -6.72 -17.67 -6.13
CA GLY A 82 -7.92 -17.72 -5.29
C GLY A 82 -8.45 -16.33 -4.89
N LYS A 83 -9.54 -16.33 -4.14
CA LYS A 83 -10.19 -15.11 -3.64
C LYS A 83 -9.61 -14.74 -2.28
N HIS A 84 -9.07 -13.52 -2.18
CA HIS A 84 -8.50 -12.97 -0.95
C HIS A 84 -9.31 -11.76 -0.51
N ASN A 85 -9.67 -11.70 0.76
CA ASN A 85 -10.35 -10.52 1.33
C ASN A 85 -9.31 -9.51 1.81
N ILE A 86 -8.76 -8.76 0.86
CA ILE A 86 -7.77 -7.72 1.12
C ILE A 86 -8.47 -6.51 1.75
N ILE A 87 -8.01 -6.10 2.93
CA ILE A 87 -8.54 -4.93 3.65
C ILE A 87 -7.63 -3.69 3.53
N LYS A 88 -6.34 -3.90 3.28
CA LYS A 88 -5.35 -2.84 3.07
C LYS A 88 -4.19 -3.35 2.21
N GLY A 89 -3.62 -2.48 1.39
CA GLY A 89 -2.45 -2.75 0.57
C GLY A 89 -1.45 -1.60 0.59
N MET A 90 -0.19 -1.94 0.36
CA MET A 90 0.89 -0.98 0.14
C MET A 90 1.70 -1.41 -1.08
N CYS A 91 1.91 -0.49 -2.02
CA CYS A 91 2.76 -0.68 -3.20
C CYS A 91 4.02 0.18 -3.10
N LYS A 92 5.16 -0.40 -3.47
CA LYS A 92 6.46 0.28 -3.57
C LYS A 92 7.12 -0.01 -4.91
N PHE A 93 7.76 1.00 -5.49
CA PHE A 93 8.46 0.87 -6.76
C PHE A 93 9.93 1.27 -6.62
N ILE A 94 10.77 0.71 -7.48
CA ILE A 94 12.16 1.09 -7.72
C ILE A 94 12.28 1.34 -9.23
N LEU A 95 12.73 2.53 -9.61
CA LEU A 95 12.86 2.95 -11.00
C LEU A 95 14.22 2.53 -11.58
N ALA A 96 14.24 2.28 -12.88
CA ALA A 96 15.37 1.74 -13.64
C ALA A 96 16.55 2.69 -13.83
N ASP A 97 16.35 4.00 -13.69
CA ASP A 97 17.40 5.00 -13.78
C ASP A 97 18.35 4.99 -12.56
N GLY A 98 18.19 4.01 -11.66
CA GLY A 98 18.96 3.90 -10.44
C GLY A 98 18.61 4.97 -9.40
N SER A 99 17.62 5.84 -9.69
CA SER A 99 16.99 6.64 -8.65
C SER A 99 16.29 5.63 -7.74
N LYS A 100 16.86 5.39 -6.55
CA LYS A 100 16.22 4.58 -5.50
C LYS A 100 15.00 5.33 -4.94
N ARG A 101 14.15 5.88 -5.81
CA ARG A 101 12.94 6.59 -5.46
C ARG A 101 11.93 5.55 -5.02
N ILE A 102 11.66 5.54 -3.73
CA ILE A 102 10.68 4.64 -3.13
C ILE A 102 9.34 5.36 -3.13
N THR A 103 8.59 5.20 -4.22
CA THR A 103 7.20 5.66 -4.27
C THR A 103 6.36 4.77 -3.37
N ARG A 104 5.54 5.33 -2.46
CA ARG A 104 4.75 4.57 -1.48
C ARG A 104 3.30 5.02 -1.52
N GLY A 105 2.39 4.11 -1.87
CA GLY A 105 0.96 4.34 -1.68
C GLY A 105 0.36 3.34 -0.71
N GLU A 106 -0.51 3.82 0.17
CA GLU A 106 -1.44 2.97 0.92
C GLU A 106 -2.80 3.03 0.22
N PHE A 107 -3.44 1.88 0.06
CA PHE A 107 -4.79 1.81 -0.48
C PHE A 107 -5.60 0.82 0.34
N SER A 108 -6.85 1.17 0.59
CA SER A 108 -7.81 0.26 1.21
C SER A 108 -8.62 -0.39 0.13
N VAL A 109 -8.81 -1.69 0.26
CA VAL A 109 -9.58 -2.50 -0.68
C VAL A 109 -10.75 -3.08 0.10
N SER A 110 -11.91 -3.19 -0.53
CA SER A 110 -13.00 -4.02 -0.04
C SER A 110 -13.56 -4.75 -1.25
N MET A 111 -13.26 -6.05 -1.33
CA MET A 111 -13.87 -6.93 -2.31
C MET A 111 -15.12 -7.51 -1.63
N ARG A 112 -16.30 -7.05 -2.06
CA ARG A 112 -17.59 -7.58 -1.61
C ARG A 112 -17.97 -8.82 -2.39
#